data_AF-A0A504Y685-F1
#
_entry.id   AF-A0A504Y685-F1
#
_cell.length_a   1.000
_cell.length_b   1.000
_cell.length_c   1.000
_cell.angle_alpha   90.00
_cell.angle_beta   90.00
_cell.angle_gamma   90.00
#
_symmetry.space_group_name_H-M   'P 1'
#
loop_
_entity.id
_entity.type
_entity.pdbx_description
1 polymer ?
#
loop_
_entity_poly.entity_id
_entity_poly.type
_entity_poly.pdbx_seq_one_letter_code
_entity_poly.pdbx_strand_id
1 'polypeptide(L)'
;MGLITGAGVPKSSLGLVPVDWLSTFWSDPIDRIRALARVLRHYALLSGCISRWSETEWDELPTMNVECSSNFIKRDEIILYNKLVKQLELNYIYMHRAVGLTNPNSHTTSGPALGSGSNVSYEVEICQLLRQVQLRALNGAHQLDDMSMAIGALLMWAVTLFIWYHIAGYLLSPLSFSYVAYSKRYDSATAKSVELFSLRSAKLLSTVATVLLILQTISLGGSSFAEEEHQFWYYFSTSLLILSAGLIGLSCPNWTLKRTALRNLFALLLLDRVLLRRLHQTGSKWIHLEDLSDWLIRPEHSFWLWLSQIVGWLTLMLHRAVAVRRSLESRHLIQSFFSSPVASLALISIGQLSYRLAVALSQSDWSVIAARLVYCLLAVDCVILSYWRRHNQFTTSLQVSKSASPDWSQISFDVLHPIGTLPLLFCLLGRSSVSLLWTGVILKEFWLASVMQLLWDRSKWSEAKPSRWHAACCWLLYWIQGWTTYFQQGNSISLSTVDVSAAYVGLRTHQPLISGLLLACYTYAGPLYWQLAYLVRYAVRSPTATTTVNISTGNKNCFISSALFRLGYVILPLTFCATVCFILQSHLFIWTVFTPKLLYLATFQVLFVPVLILWACKTD
;
A
#
# COMPACT_ATOMS: atom_id res chain seq x y z
N MET A 1 -28.27 -2.68 -7.44
CA MET A 1 -27.38 -1.71 -6.77
C MET A 1 -27.14 -0.47 -7.62
N GLY A 2 -26.04 -0.30 -8.36
CA GLY A 2 -25.72 0.95 -9.08
C GLY A 2 -26.85 1.52 -9.96
N LEU A 3 -27.58 0.63 -10.64
CA LEU A 3 -28.79 0.94 -11.43
C LEU A 3 -29.89 1.66 -10.62
N ILE A 4 -30.05 1.31 -9.33
CA ILE A 4 -31.05 1.84 -8.40
C ILE A 4 -30.49 3.04 -7.59
N THR A 5 -29.18 3.05 -7.30
CA THR A 5 -28.53 4.12 -6.52
C THR A 5 -27.96 5.26 -7.38
N GLY A 6 -28.01 5.17 -8.71
CA GLY A 6 -27.41 6.12 -9.65
C GLY A 6 -25.88 6.09 -9.72
N ALA A 7 -25.20 5.48 -8.73
CA ALA A 7 -23.75 5.46 -8.63
C ALA A 7 -23.10 4.71 -9.81
N GLY A 8 -22.25 5.42 -10.56
CA GLY A 8 -21.57 4.88 -11.75
C GLY A 8 -22.41 4.89 -13.04
N VAL A 9 -23.63 5.46 -13.02
CA VAL A 9 -24.46 5.66 -14.21
C VAL A 9 -24.19 7.07 -14.78
N PRO A 10 -23.86 7.23 -16.08
CA PRO A 10 -23.66 8.54 -16.69
C PRO A 10 -24.89 9.46 -16.57
N LYS A 11 -24.70 10.79 -16.42
CA LYS A 11 -25.81 11.77 -16.26
C LYS A 11 -26.86 11.73 -17.40
N SER A 12 -26.52 11.19 -18.56
CA SER A 12 -27.41 11.01 -19.74
C SER A 12 -27.94 9.57 -19.93
N SER A 13 -27.50 8.61 -19.11
CA SER A 13 -27.91 7.21 -19.22
C SER A 13 -29.01 6.89 -18.21
N LEU A 14 -30.16 6.45 -18.70
CA LEU A 14 -31.07 5.66 -17.88
C LEU A 14 -30.52 4.24 -17.86
N GLY A 15 -30.01 3.80 -16.71
CA GLY A 15 -29.54 2.41 -16.54
C GLY A 15 -30.66 1.36 -16.62
N LEU A 16 -31.92 1.81 -16.65
CA LEU A 16 -33.09 0.96 -16.91
C LEU A 16 -33.26 0.72 -18.41
N VAL A 17 -33.37 -0.56 -18.78
CA VAL A 17 -33.74 -1.00 -20.12
C VAL A 17 -35.11 -0.41 -20.50
N PRO A 18 -35.29 0.19 -21.69
CA PRO A 18 -36.60 0.64 -22.17
C PRO A 18 -37.62 -0.50 -22.21
N VAL A 19 -38.91 -0.19 -22.05
CA VAL A 19 -39.98 -1.21 -22.12
C VAL A 19 -39.96 -1.93 -23.48
N ASP A 20 -39.70 -1.18 -24.56
CA ASP A 20 -39.59 -1.70 -25.92
C ASP A 20 -38.42 -2.70 -26.11
N TRP A 21 -37.46 -2.73 -25.18
CA TRP A 21 -36.29 -3.62 -25.18
C TRP A 21 -36.38 -4.75 -24.14
N LEU A 22 -37.34 -4.70 -23.20
CA LEU A 22 -37.59 -5.83 -22.28
C LEU A 22 -38.02 -7.10 -23.03
N SER A 23 -38.68 -6.94 -24.18
CA SER A 23 -39.12 -8.04 -25.06
C SER A 23 -37.98 -8.69 -25.86
N THR A 24 -36.89 -7.97 -26.16
CA THR A 24 -35.73 -8.52 -26.87
C THR A 24 -34.72 -9.20 -25.95
N PHE A 25 -34.66 -8.83 -24.66
CA PHE A 25 -33.89 -9.58 -23.65
C PHE A 25 -34.67 -10.78 -23.07
N TRP A 26 -35.99 -10.67 -22.94
CA TRP A 26 -36.87 -11.74 -22.48
C TRP A 26 -38.06 -11.90 -23.42
N SER A 27 -37.88 -12.77 -24.43
CA SER A 27 -38.93 -13.18 -25.35
C SER A 27 -40.10 -13.84 -24.61
N ASP A 28 -39.79 -14.76 -23.69
CA ASP A 28 -40.79 -15.48 -22.92
C ASP A 28 -41.37 -14.60 -21.79
N PRO A 29 -42.71 -14.44 -21.73
CA PRO A 29 -43.33 -13.52 -20.78
C PRO A 29 -43.16 -13.99 -19.32
N ILE A 30 -43.03 -15.29 -19.08
CA ILE A 30 -42.79 -15.85 -17.73
C ILE A 30 -41.42 -15.41 -17.20
N ASP A 31 -40.37 -15.46 -18.02
CA ASP A 31 -39.04 -15.01 -17.60
C ASP A 31 -38.92 -13.50 -17.51
N ARG A 32 -39.67 -12.74 -18.32
CA ARG A 32 -39.80 -11.28 -18.15
C ARG A 32 -40.45 -10.92 -16.82
N ILE A 33 -41.54 -11.61 -16.44
CA ILE A 33 -42.20 -11.45 -15.13
C ILE A 33 -41.23 -11.81 -13.99
N ARG A 34 -40.48 -12.92 -14.10
CA ARG A 34 -39.42 -13.29 -13.12
C ARG A 34 -38.31 -12.22 -13.02
N ALA A 35 -37.89 -11.63 -14.14
CA ALA A 35 -36.87 -10.58 -14.17
C ALA A 35 -37.35 -9.31 -13.45
N LEU A 36 -38.57 -8.84 -13.75
CA LEU A 36 -39.19 -7.70 -13.08
C LEU A 36 -39.42 -7.96 -11.58
N ALA A 37 -39.88 -9.17 -11.22
CA ALA A 37 -40.05 -9.60 -9.83
C ALA A 37 -38.73 -9.53 -9.03
N ARG A 38 -37.62 -10.02 -9.61
CA ARG A 38 -36.29 -9.94 -8.98
C ARG A 38 -35.82 -8.50 -8.78
N VAL A 39 -36.11 -7.58 -9.71
CA VAL A 39 -35.77 -6.15 -9.55
C VAL A 39 -36.61 -5.51 -8.44
N LEU A 40 -37.92 -5.80 -8.39
CA LEU A 40 -38.83 -5.32 -7.34
C LEU A 40 -38.47 -5.86 -5.95
N ARG A 41 -38.01 -7.12 -5.84
CA ARG A 41 -37.44 -7.68 -4.61
C ARG A 41 -36.22 -6.90 -4.13
N HIS A 42 -35.27 -6.61 -5.01
CA HIS A 42 -34.07 -5.83 -4.65
C HIS A 42 -34.41 -4.40 -4.23
N TYR A 43 -35.41 -3.79 -4.86
CA TYR A 43 -35.95 -2.49 -4.45
C TYR A 43 -36.58 -2.54 -3.05
N ALA A 44 -37.35 -3.59 -2.72
CA ALA A 44 -37.90 -3.78 -1.39
C ALA A 44 -36.83 -4.04 -0.32
N LEU A 45 -35.81 -4.86 -0.62
CA LEU A 45 -34.68 -5.07 0.29
C LEU A 45 -33.90 -3.77 0.55
N LEU A 46 -33.76 -2.91 -0.46
CA LEU A 46 -33.15 -1.58 -0.33
C LEU A 46 -34.00 -0.57 0.45
N SER A 47 -35.32 -0.77 0.55
CA SER A 47 -36.22 0.17 1.23
C SER A 47 -36.06 0.20 2.75
N GLY A 48 -35.70 -0.94 3.35
CA GLY A 48 -35.82 -1.19 4.79
C GLY A 48 -37.26 -1.42 5.29
N CYS A 49 -38.27 -1.33 4.42
CA CYS A 49 -39.69 -1.23 4.77
C CYS A 49 -40.50 -2.53 4.63
N ILE A 50 -39.87 -3.70 4.61
CA ILE A 50 -40.55 -4.99 4.41
C ILE A 50 -41.50 -5.28 5.59
N SER A 51 -42.73 -5.73 5.29
CA SER A 51 -43.77 -6.07 6.29
C SER A 51 -44.12 -7.55 6.34
N ARG A 52 -44.34 -8.21 5.19
CA ARG A 52 -44.71 -9.63 5.12
C ARG A 52 -44.27 -10.26 3.79
N TRP A 53 -43.78 -11.49 3.86
CA TRP A 53 -43.57 -12.38 2.71
C TRP A 53 -44.89 -13.08 2.35
N SER A 54 -45.10 -13.46 1.09
CA SER A 54 -46.29 -14.26 0.73
C SER A 54 -46.15 -15.70 1.23
N GLU A 55 -47.28 -16.40 1.39
CA GLU A 55 -47.36 -17.81 1.82
C GLU A 55 -47.65 -18.75 0.63
N THR A 56 -47.54 -18.23 -0.60
CA THR A 56 -47.65 -18.96 -1.87
C THR A 56 -46.25 -19.25 -2.42
N GLU A 57 -46.12 -20.21 -3.35
CA GLU A 57 -44.84 -20.66 -3.98
C GLU A 57 -44.11 -19.59 -4.83
N TRP A 58 -44.41 -18.31 -4.63
CA TRP A 58 -43.74 -17.14 -5.18
C TRP A 58 -43.00 -16.34 -4.10
N ASP A 59 -42.24 -17.06 -3.27
CA ASP A 59 -41.46 -16.66 -2.08
C ASP A 59 -40.49 -15.46 -2.26
N GLU A 60 -40.38 -14.86 -3.45
CA GLU A 60 -39.38 -13.84 -3.75
C GLU A 60 -39.88 -12.39 -3.63
N LEU A 61 -41.20 -12.12 -3.55
CA LEU A 61 -41.76 -10.76 -3.55
C LEU A 61 -42.34 -10.33 -2.18
N PRO A 62 -41.59 -9.62 -1.32
CA PRO A 62 -42.11 -9.09 -0.07
C PRO A 62 -42.99 -7.85 -0.28
N THR A 63 -44.02 -7.71 0.56
CA THR A 63 -44.84 -6.50 0.67
C THR A 63 -44.19 -5.47 1.61
N MET A 64 -44.52 -4.19 1.43
CA MET A 64 -43.96 -3.07 2.21
C MET A 64 -44.99 -2.48 3.20
N ASN A 65 -44.52 -2.01 4.35
CA ASN A 65 -45.34 -1.23 5.29
C ASN A 65 -45.55 0.21 4.78
N VAL A 66 -46.81 0.62 4.61
CA VAL A 66 -47.23 1.97 4.17
C VAL A 66 -46.88 3.07 5.19
N GLU A 67 -46.64 2.69 6.46
CA GLU A 67 -46.27 3.63 7.53
C GLU A 67 -44.75 3.75 7.73
N CYS A 68 -43.95 3.08 6.91
CA CYS A 68 -42.49 3.12 7.00
C CYS A 68 -41.91 4.50 6.62
N SER A 69 -41.26 5.16 7.58
CA SER A 69 -40.51 6.40 7.36
C SER A 69 -39.12 6.12 6.78
N SER A 70 -39.03 5.98 5.45
CA SER A 70 -37.75 5.81 4.74
C SER A 70 -37.33 7.09 4.03
N ASN A 71 -36.05 7.46 4.11
CA ASN A 71 -35.49 8.58 3.35
C ASN A 71 -35.39 8.28 1.84
N PHE A 72 -35.60 7.03 1.42
CA PHE A 72 -35.44 6.59 0.03
C PHE A 72 -36.76 6.59 -0.77
N ILE A 73 -37.89 6.27 -0.12
CA ILE A 73 -39.19 5.99 -0.75
C ILE A 73 -40.30 6.84 -0.12
N LYS A 74 -41.19 7.40 -0.95
CA LYS A 74 -42.40 8.11 -0.52
C LYS A 74 -43.57 7.17 -0.28
N ARG A 75 -44.50 7.57 0.60
CA ARG A 75 -45.73 6.82 0.92
C ARG A 75 -46.52 6.39 -0.34
N ASP A 76 -46.61 7.27 -1.33
CA ASP A 76 -47.33 7.02 -2.60
C ASP A 76 -46.67 5.92 -3.44
N GLU A 77 -45.34 5.81 -3.39
CA GLU A 77 -44.56 4.79 -4.10
C GLU A 77 -44.65 3.43 -3.39
N ILE A 78 -44.80 3.42 -2.06
CA ILE A 78 -45.11 2.21 -1.29
C ILE A 78 -46.50 1.66 -1.67
N ILE A 79 -47.48 2.56 -1.83
CA ILE A 79 -48.84 2.21 -2.28
C ILE A 79 -48.81 1.67 -3.72
N LEU A 80 -48.09 2.34 -4.63
CA LEU A 80 -47.92 1.88 -6.02
C LEU A 80 -47.19 0.53 -6.10
N TYR A 81 -46.12 0.35 -5.32
CA TYR A 81 -45.41 -0.93 -5.23
C TYR A 81 -46.33 -2.06 -4.76
N ASN A 82 -47.06 -1.87 -3.65
CA ASN A 82 -47.97 -2.87 -3.11
C ASN A 82 -49.16 -3.18 -4.06
N LYS A 83 -49.59 -2.24 -4.91
CA LYS A 83 -50.53 -2.48 -6.02
C LYS A 83 -49.89 -3.40 -7.08
N LEU A 84 -48.68 -3.06 -7.55
CA LEU A 84 -48.00 -3.77 -8.63
C LEU A 84 -47.59 -5.20 -8.25
N VAL A 85 -47.16 -5.44 -7.00
CA VAL A 85 -46.87 -6.80 -6.51
C VAL A 85 -48.11 -7.71 -6.61
N LYS A 86 -49.28 -7.23 -6.19
CA LYS A 86 -50.53 -7.99 -6.29
C LYS A 86 -50.95 -8.25 -7.74
N GLN A 87 -50.71 -7.31 -8.64
CA GLN A 87 -51.00 -7.50 -10.07
C GLN A 87 -50.06 -8.53 -10.71
N LEU A 88 -48.78 -8.56 -10.32
CA LEU A 88 -47.81 -9.57 -10.77
C LEU A 88 -48.17 -10.98 -10.25
N GLU A 89 -48.49 -11.12 -8.96
CA GLU A 89 -48.89 -12.41 -8.35
C GLU A 89 -50.12 -12.98 -9.05
N LEU A 90 -51.16 -12.17 -9.25
CA LEU A 90 -52.37 -12.56 -10.01
C LEU A 90 -52.05 -12.98 -11.45
N ASN A 91 -51.31 -12.14 -12.20
CA ASN A 91 -50.95 -12.45 -13.59
C ASN A 91 -50.14 -13.75 -13.71
N TYR A 92 -49.23 -14.01 -12.79
CA TYR A 92 -48.50 -15.29 -12.79
C TYR A 92 -49.42 -16.48 -12.54
N ILE A 93 -50.33 -16.41 -11.56
CA ILE A 93 -51.27 -17.49 -11.26
C ILE A 93 -52.16 -17.81 -12.47
N TYR A 94 -52.62 -16.78 -13.21
CA TYR A 94 -53.35 -16.98 -14.46
C TYR A 94 -52.51 -17.63 -15.56
N MET A 95 -51.27 -17.15 -15.78
CA MET A 95 -50.36 -17.70 -16.78
C MET A 95 -49.99 -19.17 -16.49
N HIS A 96 -49.73 -19.51 -15.23
CA HIS A 96 -49.38 -20.88 -14.83
C HIS A 96 -50.57 -21.84 -14.97
N ARG A 97 -51.80 -21.39 -14.66
CA ARG A 97 -53.03 -22.16 -14.92
C ARG A 97 -53.31 -22.37 -16.41
N ALA A 98 -53.01 -21.38 -17.25
CA ALA A 98 -53.17 -21.51 -18.70
C ALA A 98 -52.21 -22.57 -19.29
N VAL A 99 -50.94 -22.57 -18.85
CA VAL A 99 -49.95 -23.60 -19.25
C VAL A 99 -50.32 -24.99 -18.70
N GLY A 100 -50.88 -25.07 -17.48
CA GLY A 100 -51.33 -26.33 -16.88
C GLY A 100 -52.54 -26.99 -17.56
N LEU A 101 -53.19 -26.33 -18.53
CA LEU A 101 -54.40 -26.82 -19.22
C LEU A 101 -54.15 -27.36 -20.64
N THR A 102 -52.92 -27.28 -21.17
CA THR A 102 -52.59 -27.82 -22.50
C THR A 102 -52.39 -29.34 -22.49
N ASN A 103 -53.49 -30.07 -22.31
CA ASN A 103 -53.52 -31.53 -22.50
C ASN A 103 -53.50 -31.84 -24.02
N PRO A 104 -52.62 -32.72 -24.55
CA PRO A 104 -52.40 -32.80 -26.01
C PRO A 104 -53.59 -33.27 -26.88
N ASN A 105 -54.64 -33.84 -26.29
CA ASN A 105 -55.70 -34.55 -27.00
C ASN A 105 -57.12 -33.99 -26.72
N SER A 106 -57.42 -32.80 -27.25
CA SER A 106 -58.82 -32.35 -27.43
C SER A 106 -58.96 -31.29 -28.53
N HIS A 107 -59.59 -31.64 -29.65
CA HIS A 107 -60.00 -30.67 -30.67
C HIS A 107 -61.33 -30.00 -30.28
N THR A 108 -61.51 -28.74 -30.70
CA THR A 108 -62.68 -27.86 -30.45
C THR A 108 -62.85 -27.46 -28.97
N THR A 109 -63.32 -26.27 -28.60
CA THR A 109 -64.06 -25.22 -29.33
C THR A 109 -63.49 -23.81 -29.08
N SER A 110 -64.02 -22.79 -29.76
CA SER A 110 -63.58 -21.40 -29.67
C SER A 110 -64.01 -20.70 -28.36
N GLY A 111 -63.07 -20.54 -27.42
CA GLY A 111 -63.14 -19.49 -26.39
C GLY A 111 -62.71 -18.13 -26.96
N PRO A 112 -63.09 -16.99 -26.34
CA PRO A 112 -62.78 -15.67 -26.88
C PRO A 112 -61.27 -15.39 -26.86
N ALA A 113 -60.75 -14.84 -27.96
CA ALA A 113 -59.39 -14.34 -28.01
C ALA A 113 -59.22 -13.20 -27.01
N LEU A 114 -58.42 -13.43 -25.96
CA LEU A 114 -58.10 -12.39 -24.97
C LEU A 114 -57.26 -11.32 -25.65
N GLY A 115 -57.88 -10.17 -25.93
CA GLY A 115 -57.33 -9.17 -26.85
C GLY A 115 -55.95 -8.65 -26.42
N SER A 116 -55.08 -8.40 -27.40
CA SER A 116 -53.70 -7.92 -27.25
C SER A 116 -53.57 -6.45 -26.76
N GLY A 117 -54.57 -5.95 -26.03
CA GLY A 117 -54.69 -4.53 -25.63
C GLY A 117 -54.36 -4.21 -24.17
N SER A 118 -54.17 -5.20 -23.28
CA SER A 118 -54.02 -4.96 -21.82
C SER A 118 -52.64 -5.29 -21.23
N ASN A 119 -51.88 -6.22 -21.82
CA ASN A 119 -50.62 -6.72 -21.25
C ASN A 119 -49.49 -5.67 -21.13
N VAL A 120 -49.60 -4.52 -21.80
CA VAL A 120 -48.57 -3.47 -21.79
C VAL A 120 -48.57 -2.64 -20.50
N SER A 121 -49.69 -2.56 -19.77
CA SER A 121 -49.89 -1.59 -18.68
C SER A 121 -48.95 -1.79 -17.49
N TYR A 122 -48.78 -3.03 -17.00
CA TYR A 122 -48.04 -3.29 -15.76
C TYR A 122 -46.52 -3.23 -15.95
N GLU A 123 -45.98 -3.69 -17.09
CA GLU A 123 -44.55 -3.53 -17.43
C GLU A 123 -44.17 -2.03 -17.46
N VAL A 124 -45.04 -1.19 -18.05
CA VAL A 124 -44.87 0.27 -18.08
C VAL A 124 -44.94 0.89 -16.69
N GLU A 125 -45.94 0.55 -15.85
CA GLU A 125 -46.04 1.09 -14.48
C GLU A 125 -44.81 0.71 -13.62
N ILE A 126 -44.29 -0.51 -13.75
CA ILE A 126 -43.07 -0.96 -13.04
C ILE A 126 -41.85 -0.16 -13.51
N CYS A 127 -41.64 -0.01 -14.82
CA CYS A 127 -40.55 0.79 -15.36
C CYS A 127 -40.67 2.27 -15.00
N GLN A 128 -41.88 2.82 -14.87
CA GLN A 128 -42.11 4.18 -14.39
C GLN A 128 -41.72 4.35 -12.91
N LEU A 129 -42.16 3.44 -12.02
CA LEU A 129 -41.76 3.43 -10.61
C LEU A 129 -40.22 3.38 -10.46
N LEU A 130 -39.58 2.44 -11.15
CA LEU A 130 -38.12 2.31 -11.13
C LEU A 130 -37.42 3.57 -11.67
N ARG A 131 -37.96 4.20 -12.71
CA ARG A 131 -37.42 5.43 -13.30
C ARG A 131 -37.57 6.64 -12.37
N GLN A 132 -38.67 6.76 -11.63
CA GLN A 132 -38.86 7.81 -10.62
C GLN A 132 -37.84 7.67 -9.47
N VAL A 133 -37.61 6.44 -9.01
CA VAL A 133 -36.59 6.12 -7.99
C VAL A 133 -35.19 6.44 -8.50
N GLN A 134 -34.83 5.99 -9.71
CA GLN A 134 -33.52 6.26 -10.31
C GLN A 134 -33.29 7.77 -10.51
N LEU A 135 -34.29 8.52 -10.99
CA LEU A 135 -34.21 9.98 -11.11
C LEU A 135 -34.06 10.66 -9.75
N ARG A 136 -34.71 10.17 -8.69
CA ARG A 136 -34.50 10.71 -7.34
C ARG A 136 -33.09 10.43 -6.82
N ALA A 137 -32.56 9.23 -7.04
CA ALA A 137 -31.19 8.89 -6.65
C ALA A 137 -30.16 9.77 -7.38
N LEU A 138 -30.33 9.97 -8.69
CA LEU A 138 -29.49 10.86 -9.51
C LEU A 138 -29.61 12.34 -9.06
N ASN A 139 -30.82 12.82 -8.76
CA ASN A 139 -31.03 14.19 -8.28
C ASN A 139 -30.49 14.40 -6.85
N GLY A 140 -30.55 13.38 -5.99
CA GLY A 140 -29.93 13.40 -4.66
C GLY A 140 -28.40 13.44 -4.74
N ALA A 141 -27.80 12.68 -5.67
CA ALA A 141 -26.36 12.78 -5.95
C ALA A 141 -25.95 14.17 -6.46
N HIS A 142 -26.88 14.93 -7.07
CA HIS A 142 -26.65 16.30 -7.52
C HIS A 142 -26.56 17.35 -6.38
N GLN A 143 -26.71 16.93 -5.12
CA GLN A 143 -26.42 17.76 -3.93
C GLN A 143 -24.95 17.69 -3.47
N LEU A 144 -24.08 16.94 -4.17
CA LEU A 144 -22.64 17.18 -4.10
C LEU A 144 -22.37 18.58 -4.65
N ASP A 145 -21.90 19.49 -3.80
CA ASP A 145 -21.57 20.86 -4.18
C ASP A 145 -20.30 20.86 -5.06
N ASP A 146 -20.51 20.78 -6.37
CA ASP A 146 -19.49 20.86 -7.43
C ASP A 146 -18.57 22.09 -7.24
N MET A 147 -19.06 23.21 -6.68
CA MET A 147 -18.23 24.39 -6.39
C MET A 147 -17.32 24.16 -5.18
N SER A 148 -17.82 23.56 -4.09
CA SER A 148 -16.97 23.17 -2.95
C SER A 148 -15.88 22.17 -3.37
N MET A 149 -16.22 21.22 -4.25
CA MET A 149 -15.27 20.23 -4.77
C MET A 149 -14.22 20.88 -5.68
N ALA A 150 -14.63 21.82 -6.55
CA ALA A 150 -13.72 22.60 -7.38
C ALA A 150 -12.78 23.49 -6.54
N ILE A 151 -13.29 24.17 -5.51
CA ILE A 151 -12.48 24.97 -4.57
C ILE A 151 -11.48 24.09 -3.83
N GLY A 152 -11.89 22.91 -3.37
CA GLY A 152 -11.00 21.91 -2.77
C GLY A 152 -9.90 21.45 -3.72
N ALA A 153 -10.25 21.13 -4.97
CA ALA A 153 -9.29 20.72 -6.00
C ALA A 153 -8.29 21.83 -6.35
N LEU A 154 -8.74 23.09 -6.43
CA LEU A 154 -7.88 24.26 -6.64
C LEU A 154 -6.90 24.48 -5.47
N LEU A 155 -7.38 24.35 -4.22
CA LEU A 155 -6.54 24.45 -3.02
C LEU A 155 -5.50 23.33 -2.98
N MET A 156 -5.89 22.09 -3.29
CA MET A 156 -4.99 20.95 -3.39
C MET A 156 -3.89 21.17 -4.45
N TRP A 157 -4.25 21.64 -5.65
CA TRP A 157 -3.27 21.96 -6.68
C TRP A 157 -2.37 23.14 -6.31
N ALA A 158 -2.87 24.18 -5.64
CA ALA A 158 -2.05 25.30 -5.18
C ALA A 158 -0.94 24.83 -4.21
N VAL A 159 -1.28 23.95 -3.25
CA VAL A 159 -0.31 23.34 -2.33
C VAL A 159 0.69 22.45 -3.08
N THR A 160 0.21 21.59 -3.99
CA THR A 160 1.09 20.74 -4.81
C THR A 160 2.07 21.54 -5.65
N LEU A 161 1.61 22.57 -6.37
CA LEU A 161 2.44 23.40 -7.23
C LEU A 161 3.46 24.22 -6.43
N PHE A 162 3.09 24.73 -5.25
CA PHE A 162 4.03 25.41 -4.35
C PHE A 162 5.17 24.48 -3.90
N ILE A 163 4.84 23.26 -3.46
CA ILE A 163 5.85 22.28 -3.04
C ILE A 163 6.71 21.82 -4.23
N TRP A 164 6.10 21.61 -5.40
CA TRP A 164 6.83 21.21 -6.60
C TRP A 164 7.68 22.31 -7.23
N TYR A 165 7.33 23.58 -7.07
CA TYR A 165 8.21 24.71 -7.39
C TYR A 165 9.50 24.65 -6.54
N HIS A 166 9.38 24.36 -5.24
CA HIS A 166 10.54 24.17 -4.37
C HIS A 166 11.37 22.92 -4.72
N ILE A 167 10.73 21.82 -5.15
CA ILE A 167 11.44 20.61 -5.67
C ILE A 167 12.17 20.94 -6.99
N ALA A 168 11.51 21.64 -7.90
CA ALA A 168 12.10 22.07 -9.16
C ALA A 168 13.32 22.97 -8.92
N GLY A 169 13.23 23.97 -8.03
CA GLY A 169 14.37 24.80 -7.64
C GLY A 169 15.50 24.00 -6.97
N TYR A 170 15.16 23.06 -6.08
CA TYR A 170 16.12 22.16 -5.43
C TYR A 170 16.91 21.34 -6.46
N LEU A 171 16.25 20.80 -7.50
CA LEU A 171 16.88 19.94 -8.51
C LEU A 171 17.54 20.72 -9.66
N LEU A 172 16.88 21.73 -10.22
CA LEU A 172 17.36 22.47 -11.39
C LEU A 172 18.53 23.40 -11.07
N SER A 173 18.62 23.90 -9.82
CA SER A 173 19.68 24.83 -9.41
C SER A 173 21.10 24.36 -9.82
N PRO A 174 21.91 25.26 -10.40
CA PRO A 174 23.20 24.91 -10.97
C PRO A 174 24.23 24.56 -9.89
N LEU A 175 25.27 23.81 -10.27
CA LEU A 175 26.39 23.45 -9.36
C LEU A 175 27.28 24.64 -9.00
N SER A 176 27.18 25.77 -9.72
CA SER A 176 28.17 26.85 -9.75
C SER A 176 28.30 27.64 -8.44
N PHE A 177 27.18 27.99 -7.79
CA PHE A 177 27.14 29.06 -6.76
C PHE A 177 27.76 28.73 -5.38
N SER A 178 28.60 27.71 -5.29
CA SER A 178 29.46 27.47 -4.12
C SER A 178 30.71 26.68 -4.48
N TYR A 179 30.66 25.79 -5.49
CA TYR A 179 31.77 24.88 -5.79
C TYR A 179 33.05 25.63 -6.22
N VAL A 180 32.92 26.68 -7.05
CA VAL A 180 34.04 27.49 -7.56
C VAL A 180 34.72 28.32 -6.45
N ALA A 181 33.95 28.76 -5.44
CA ALA A 181 34.48 29.49 -4.30
C ALA A 181 35.15 28.56 -3.27
N TYR A 182 34.69 27.30 -3.16
CA TYR A 182 35.23 26.32 -2.23
C TYR A 182 36.50 25.63 -2.75
N SER A 183 36.56 25.31 -4.05
CA SER A 183 37.71 24.60 -4.63
C SER A 183 39.02 25.38 -4.46
N LYS A 184 39.00 26.69 -4.75
CA LYS A 184 40.15 27.60 -4.58
C LYS A 184 40.67 27.75 -3.13
N ARG A 185 40.00 27.17 -2.13
CA ARG A 185 40.43 27.19 -0.72
C ARG A 185 41.00 25.84 -0.23
N TYR A 186 40.94 24.78 -1.04
CA TYR A 186 41.34 23.41 -0.64
C TYR A 186 42.45 22.76 -1.49
N ASP A 187 43.06 23.49 -2.43
CA ASP A 187 44.20 22.98 -3.20
C ASP A 187 45.50 22.83 -2.35
N SER A 188 45.48 23.25 -1.07
CA SER A 188 46.58 23.05 -0.12
C SER A 188 46.55 21.67 0.57
N ALA A 189 47.12 20.69 -0.13
CA ALA A 189 47.74 19.46 0.40
C ALA A 189 46.87 18.31 1.02
N THR A 190 47.26 17.08 0.65
CA THR A 190 47.18 15.85 1.45
C THR A 190 45.82 15.18 1.78
N ALA A 191 44.87 15.11 0.83
CA ALA A 191 44.09 13.86 0.60
C ALA A 191 43.29 13.89 -0.72
N LYS A 192 43.52 12.94 -1.64
CA LYS A 192 42.58 12.66 -2.74
C LYS A 192 41.49 11.71 -2.25
N SER A 193 40.35 12.27 -1.82
CA SER A 193 39.13 11.54 -1.44
C SER A 193 38.66 10.58 -2.54
N VAL A 194 38.48 9.31 -2.22
CA VAL A 194 38.11 8.25 -3.18
C VAL A 194 36.59 8.08 -3.20
N GLU A 195 35.89 9.08 -3.73
CA GLU A 195 34.42 9.06 -3.87
C GLU A 195 34.00 7.99 -4.91
N LEU A 196 33.29 6.93 -4.47
CA LEU A 196 32.77 5.88 -5.38
C LEU A 196 31.68 6.41 -6.31
N PHE A 197 30.99 7.47 -5.90
CA PHE A 197 29.94 8.13 -6.67
C PHE A 197 30.28 9.60 -6.81
N SER A 198 30.33 10.07 -8.06
CA SER A 198 30.48 11.51 -8.32
C SER A 198 29.19 12.26 -7.97
N LEU A 199 29.32 13.55 -7.64
CA LEU A 199 28.19 14.46 -7.53
C LEU A 199 27.34 14.51 -8.82
N ARG A 200 27.94 14.26 -9.99
CA ARG A 200 27.25 14.19 -11.29
C ARG A 200 26.36 12.95 -11.40
N SER A 201 26.85 11.78 -10.99
CA SER A 201 26.06 10.53 -10.98
C SER A 201 24.94 10.57 -9.93
N ALA A 202 25.16 11.25 -8.80
CA ALA A 202 24.10 11.52 -7.82
C ALA A 202 23.00 12.43 -8.36
N LYS A 203 23.36 13.54 -9.04
CA LYS A 203 22.39 14.40 -9.72
C LYS A 203 21.66 13.64 -10.82
N LEU A 204 22.36 12.89 -11.67
CA LEU A 204 21.76 12.10 -12.74
C LEU A 204 20.72 11.11 -12.19
N LEU A 205 21.11 10.25 -11.25
CA LEU A 205 20.24 9.19 -10.73
C LEU A 205 18.99 9.76 -10.04
N SER A 206 19.14 10.84 -9.26
CA SER A 206 18.00 11.52 -8.64
C SER A 206 17.11 12.24 -9.66
N THR A 207 17.65 12.88 -10.70
CA THR A 207 16.82 13.46 -11.78
C THR A 207 16.06 12.40 -12.58
N VAL A 208 16.70 11.28 -12.95
CA VAL A 208 16.06 10.17 -13.68
C VAL A 208 14.94 9.54 -12.83
N ALA A 209 15.19 9.29 -11.54
CA ALA A 209 14.18 8.79 -10.63
C ALA A 209 13.01 9.79 -10.43
N THR A 210 13.30 11.10 -10.37
CA THR A 210 12.25 12.14 -10.26
C THR A 210 11.35 12.16 -11.50
N VAL A 211 11.95 12.18 -12.71
CA VAL A 211 11.20 12.21 -13.97
C VAL A 211 10.32 10.96 -14.11
N LEU A 212 10.84 9.78 -13.77
CA LEU A 212 10.06 8.53 -13.82
C LEU A 212 8.93 8.48 -12.78
N LEU A 213 9.09 9.10 -11.60
CA LEU A 213 8.02 9.26 -10.60
C LEU A 213 6.93 10.25 -11.05
N ILE A 214 7.29 11.33 -11.76
CA ILE A 214 6.31 12.25 -12.37
C ILE A 214 5.53 11.52 -13.47
N LEU A 215 6.23 10.82 -14.37
CA LEU A 215 5.61 10.03 -15.44
C LEU A 215 4.69 8.93 -14.89
N GLN A 216 5.08 8.25 -13.81
CA GLN A 216 4.21 7.29 -13.12
C GLN A 216 3.01 7.98 -12.45
N THR A 217 3.16 9.21 -11.97
CA THR A 217 2.00 9.94 -11.42
C THR A 217 0.99 10.25 -12.53
N ILE A 218 1.45 10.64 -13.72
CA ILE A 218 0.60 10.88 -14.89
C ILE A 218 -0.04 9.58 -15.41
N SER A 219 0.69 8.45 -15.38
CA SER A 219 0.17 7.15 -15.86
C SER A 219 -1.03 6.65 -15.06
N LEU A 220 -1.17 7.03 -13.78
CA LEU A 220 -2.32 6.74 -12.93
C LEU A 220 -3.66 7.34 -13.43
N GLY A 221 -3.66 8.12 -14.52
CA GLY A 221 -4.88 8.53 -15.22
C GLY A 221 -5.49 7.43 -16.08
N GLY A 222 -4.72 6.41 -16.48
CA GLY A 222 -5.21 5.23 -17.17
C GLY A 222 -5.53 4.10 -16.19
N SER A 223 -6.75 3.55 -16.22
CA SER A 223 -7.16 2.48 -15.29
C SER A 223 -6.24 1.27 -15.32
N SER A 224 -5.86 0.78 -16.52
CA SER A 224 -4.94 -0.36 -16.66
C SER A 224 -3.51 -0.08 -16.18
N PHE A 225 -3.06 1.19 -16.22
CA PHE A 225 -1.75 1.58 -15.68
C PHE A 225 -1.75 1.72 -14.15
N ALA A 226 -2.90 2.02 -13.56
CA ALA A 226 -3.11 1.89 -12.13
C ALA A 226 -3.19 0.40 -11.72
N GLU A 227 -4.06 -0.40 -12.35
CA GLU A 227 -4.22 -1.84 -12.04
C GLU A 227 -2.90 -2.62 -12.05
N GLU A 228 -2.05 -2.41 -13.07
CA GLU A 228 -0.73 -3.06 -13.21
C GLU A 228 0.45 -2.19 -12.69
N GLU A 229 0.19 -1.23 -11.80
CA GLU A 229 1.21 -0.33 -11.20
C GLU A 229 2.41 -1.09 -10.61
N HIS A 230 2.20 -2.28 -10.04
CA HIS A 230 3.27 -3.11 -9.48
C HIS A 230 4.37 -3.43 -10.51
N GLN A 231 4.02 -3.56 -11.80
CA GLN A 231 5.02 -3.77 -12.85
C GLN A 231 5.96 -2.57 -12.96
N PHE A 232 5.43 -1.34 -12.93
CA PHE A 232 6.25 -0.13 -12.93
C PHE A 232 7.28 -0.20 -11.80
N TRP A 233 6.85 -0.45 -10.56
CA TRP A 233 7.76 -0.48 -9.41
C TRP A 233 8.82 -1.60 -9.52
N TYR A 234 8.45 -2.80 -9.98
CA TYR A 234 9.41 -3.88 -10.22
C TYR A 234 10.44 -3.56 -11.30
N TYR A 235 10.03 -2.98 -12.44
CA TYR A 235 10.98 -2.63 -13.49
C TYR A 235 11.83 -1.41 -13.09
N PHE A 236 11.20 -0.33 -12.62
CA PHE A 236 11.84 0.91 -12.18
C PHE A 236 12.92 0.68 -11.10
N SER A 237 12.61 -0.11 -10.08
CA SER A 237 13.55 -0.49 -9.02
C SER A 237 14.80 -1.16 -9.60
N THR A 238 14.64 -2.18 -10.43
CA THR A 238 15.79 -2.88 -11.02
C THR A 238 16.56 -2.06 -12.05
N SER A 239 15.88 -1.22 -12.84
CA SER A 239 16.53 -0.31 -13.80
C SER A 239 17.41 0.72 -13.09
N LEU A 240 16.98 1.27 -11.95
CA LEU A 240 17.81 2.17 -11.14
C LEU A 240 18.98 1.45 -10.45
N LEU A 241 18.77 0.21 -9.98
CA LEU A 241 19.84 -0.60 -9.41
C LEU A 241 20.91 -0.92 -10.47
N ILE A 242 20.51 -1.32 -11.69
CA ILE A 242 21.40 -1.55 -12.84
C ILE A 242 22.11 -0.25 -13.24
N LEU A 243 21.41 0.88 -13.30
CA LEU A 243 22.00 2.20 -13.59
C LEU A 243 23.03 2.59 -12.51
N SER A 244 22.75 2.33 -11.23
CA SER A 244 23.71 2.57 -10.15
C SER A 244 24.96 1.69 -10.26
N ALA A 245 24.80 0.41 -10.67
CA ALA A 245 25.91 -0.49 -10.95
C ALA A 245 26.77 -0.01 -12.13
N GLY A 246 26.14 0.41 -13.23
CA GLY A 246 26.84 0.98 -14.39
C GLY A 246 27.64 2.24 -14.04
N LEU A 247 27.03 3.17 -13.28
CA LEU A 247 27.70 4.39 -12.82
C LEU A 247 28.87 4.09 -11.87
N ILE A 248 28.78 3.09 -11.00
CA ILE A 248 29.88 2.61 -10.15
C ILE A 248 30.98 1.95 -10.99
N GLY A 249 30.62 1.15 -12.00
CA GLY A 249 31.57 0.54 -12.94
C GLY A 249 32.39 1.57 -13.72
N LEU A 250 31.73 2.64 -14.20
CA LEU A 250 32.34 3.74 -14.95
C LEU A 250 33.13 4.75 -14.09
N SER A 251 32.95 4.76 -12.77
CA SER A 251 33.64 5.71 -11.88
C SER A 251 35.15 5.43 -11.76
N CYS A 252 35.93 6.35 -11.21
CA CYS A 252 37.40 6.24 -11.17
C CYS A 252 38.08 5.42 -10.04
N PRO A 253 37.42 4.85 -9.00
CA PRO A 253 38.13 4.31 -7.84
C PRO A 253 38.64 2.87 -8.01
N ASN A 254 39.42 2.42 -7.02
CA ASN A 254 40.05 1.11 -6.95
C ASN A 254 39.11 -0.06 -7.28
N TRP A 255 39.60 -1.01 -8.08
CA TRP A 255 38.87 -2.19 -8.52
C TRP A 255 38.27 -3.03 -7.38
N THR A 256 38.96 -3.11 -6.23
CA THR A 256 38.47 -3.79 -5.03
C THR A 256 37.17 -3.19 -4.51
N LEU A 257 37.06 -1.86 -4.47
CA LEU A 257 35.89 -1.12 -4.01
C LEU A 257 34.72 -1.22 -5.00
N LYS A 258 35.02 -1.20 -6.31
CA LYS A 258 34.03 -1.52 -7.35
C LYS A 258 33.51 -2.94 -7.18
N ARG A 259 34.39 -3.92 -7.00
CA ARG A 259 34.03 -5.35 -6.90
C ARG A 259 33.13 -5.64 -5.70
N THR A 260 33.36 -5.03 -4.54
CA THR A 260 32.47 -5.20 -3.37
C THR A 260 31.11 -4.54 -3.59
N ALA A 261 31.07 -3.31 -4.13
CA ALA A 261 29.81 -2.62 -4.44
C ALA A 261 28.97 -3.36 -5.49
N LEU A 262 29.58 -3.76 -6.60
CA LEU A 262 28.92 -4.50 -7.69
C LEU A 262 28.43 -5.87 -7.24
N ARG A 263 29.22 -6.61 -6.44
CA ARG A 263 28.78 -7.89 -5.85
C ARG A 263 27.54 -7.70 -4.96
N ASN A 264 27.51 -6.65 -4.14
CA ASN A 264 26.39 -6.39 -3.25
C ASN A 264 25.13 -5.96 -4.04
N LEU A 265 25.27 -5.14 -5.09
CA LEU A 265 24.15 -4.82 -6.01
C LEU A 265 23.66 -6.04 -6.79
N PHE A 266 24.56 -6.93 -7.23
CA PHE A 266 24.19 -8.17 -7.91
C PHE A 266 23.43 -9.14 -6.99
N ALA A 267 23.89 -9.32 -5.75
CA ALA A 267 23.19 -10.12 -4.74
C ALA A 267 21.78 -9.56 -4.44
N LEU A 268 21.66 -8.23 -4.33
CA LEU A 268 20.39 -7.52 -4.14
C LEU A 268 19.45 -7.76 -5.34
N LEU A 269 19.92 -7.55 -6.58
CA LEU A 269 19.14 -7.79 -7.80
C LEU A 269 18.69 -9.25 -7.94
N LEU A 270 19.56 -10.21 -7.60
CA LEU A 270 19.26 -11.64 -7.66
C LEU A 270 18.19 -12.02 -6.62
N LEU A 271 18.33 -11.57 -5.36
CA LEU A 271 17.32 -11.80 -4.33
C LEU A 271 15.96 -11.19 -4.73
N ASP A 272 15.96 -9.97 -5.26
CA ASP A 272 14.76 -9.25 -5.68
C ASP A 272 14.01 -9.97 -6.82
N ARG A 273 14.74 -10.39 -7.87
CA ARG A 273 14.15 -11.02 -9.06
C ARG A 273 13.87 -12.51 -8.93
N VAL A 274 14.67 -13.26 -8.16
CA VAL A 274 14.54 -14.72 -8.03
C VAL A 274 13.63 -15.11 -6.87
N LEU A 275 13.78 -14.48 -5.70
CA LEU A 275 13.01 -14.82 -4.50
C LEU A 275 11.83 -13.86 -4.30
N LEU A 276 12.10 -12.57 -4.05
CA LEU A 276 11.08 -11.65 -3.52
C LEU A 276 9.92 -11.40 -4.50
N ARG A 277 10.17 -11.31 -5.81
CA ARG A 277 9.11 -11.21 -6.84
C ARG A 277 8.38 -12.53 -7.10
N ARG A 278 8.91 -13.68 -6.65
CA ARG A 278 8.25 -15.00 -6.81
C ARG A 278 7.47 -15.44 -5.57
N LEU A 279 7.65 -14.78 -4.42
CA LEU A 279 6.89 -15.06 -3.21
C LEU A 279 5.40 -14.73 -3.37
N HIS A 280 5.08 -13.60 -4.01
CA HIS A 280 3.71 -13.20 -4.34
C HIS A 280 3.66 -12.51 -5.72
N GLN A 281 2.81 -13.00 -6.63
CA GLN A 281 2.45 -12.38 -7.91
C GLN A 281 1.31 -11.39 -7.70
N THR A 282 1.67 -10.12 -7.57
CA THR A 282 0.72 -9.01 -7.66
C THR A 282 0.19 -8.85 -9.08
N GLY A 283 -1.08 -8.49 -9.20
CA GLY A 283 -1.77 -8.14 -10.45
C GLY A 283 -3.04 -8.95 -10.66
N SER A 284 -3.88 -8.52 -11.60
CA SER A 284 -5.10 -9.25 -11.96
C SER A 284 -4.82 -10.36 -12.98
N LYS A 285 -3.87 -10.13 -13.89
CA LYS A 285 -3.63 -10.97 -15.07
C LYS A 285 -3.20 -12.41 -14.76
N TRP A 286 -2.50 -12.62 -13.65
CA TRP A 286 -1.88 -13.91 -13.30
C TRP A 286 -2.38 -14.52 -11.98
N ILE A 287 -3.43 -13.95 -11.38
CA ILE A 287 -3.99 -14.35 -10.07
C ILE A 287 -4.55 -15.78 -10.02
N HIS A 288 -4.61 -16.46 -11.16
CA HIS A 288 -5.03 -17.87 -11.30
C HIS A 288 -3.83 -18.84 -11.29
N LEU A 289 -2.60 -18.34 -11.29
CA LEU A 289 -1.37 -19.13 -11.18
C LEU A 289 -0.90 -19.18 -9.74
N GLU A 290 -0.36 -20.32 -9.32
CA GLU A 290 0.10 -20.54 -7.95
C GLU A 290 1.41 -19.78 -7.66
N ASP A 291 1.44 -19.10 -6.53
CA ASP A 291 2.64 -18.45 -6.00
C ASP A 291 3.52 -19.38 -5.16
N LEU A 292 4.79 -18.99 -4.97
CA LEU A 292 5.66 -19.69 -4.01
C LEU A 292 5.09 -19.60 -2.57
N SER A 293 4.41 -18.51 -2.20
CA SER A 293 3.67 -18.44 -0.93
C SER A 293 2.56 -19.48 -0.85
N ASP A 294 1.71 -19.57 -1.87
CA ASP A 294 0.55 -20.47 -1.83
C ASP A 294 0.97 -21.94 -1.93
N TRP A 295 2.00 -22.24 -2.73
CA TRP A 295 2.68 -23.53 -2.76
C TRP A 295 3.22 -23.91 -1.38
N LEU A 296 3.94 -23.02 -0.69
CA LEU A 296 4.44 -23.26 0.67
C LEU A 296 3.32 -23.44 1.72
N ILE A 297 2.16 -22.82 1.53
CA ILE A 297 1.04 -22.87 2.48
C ILE A 297 0.26 -24.21 2.39
N ARG A 298 0.41 -24.98 1.29
CA ARG A 298 -0.26 -26.28 1.14
C ARG A 298 0.16 -27.29 2.22
N PRO A 299 -0.76 -28.14 2.73
CA PRO A 299 -0.44 -29.13 3.75
C PRO A 299 0.66 -30.10 3.31
N GLU A 300 0.67 -30.49 2.04
CA GLU A 300 1.68 -31.33 1.37
C GLU A 300 3.10 -30.73 1.41
N HIS A 301 3.23 -29.41 1.58
CA HIS A 301 4.51 -28.69 1.49
C HIS A 301 4.86 -27.95 2.80
N SER A 302 4.07 -28.17 3.85
CA SER A 302 4.27 -27.65 5.21
C SER A 302 5.71 -27.84 5.73
N PHE A 303 6.36 -28.97 5.43
CA PHE A 303 7.76 -29.21 5.77
C PHE A 303 8.71 -28.12 5.21
N TRP A 304 8.55 -27.75 3.93
CA TRP A 304 9.36 -26.72 3.29
C TRP A 304 9.09 -25.33 3.87
N LEU A 305 7.84 -25.04 4.25
CA LEU A 305 7.47 -23.81 4.95
C LEU A 305 8.16 -23.71 6.31
N TRP A 306 8.07 -24.72 7.17
CA TRP A 306 8.74 -24.72 8.48
C TRP A 306 10.27 -24.67 8.35
N LEU A 307 10.86 -25.41 7.41
CA LEU A 307 12.28 -25.37 7.11
C LEU A 307 12.72 -23.96 6.67
N SER A 308 11.96 -23.31 5.77
CA SER A 308 12.26 -21.95 5.29
C SER A 308 12.17 -20.90 6.41
N GLN A 309 11.23 -21.06 7.35
CA GLN A 309 11.14 -20.19 8.53
C GLN A 309 12.34 -20.38 9.46
N ILE A 310 12.74 -21.63 9.76
CA ILE A 310 13.89 -21.92 10.61
C ILE A 310 15.18 -21.35 9.99
N VAL A 311 15.41 -21.55 8.68
CA VAL A 311 16.53 -20.94 7.95
C VAL A 311 16.44 -19.40 7.96
N GLY A 312 15.24 -18.84 7.79
CA GLY A 312 14.99 -17.40 7.93
C GLY A 312 15.42 -16.86 9.30
N TRP A 313 15.02 -17.51 10.39
CA TRP A 313 15.42 -17.10 11.73
C TRP A 313 16.92 -17.29 11.98
N LEU A 314 17.51 -18.40 11.53
CA LEU A 314 18.95 -18.64 11.66
C LEU A 314 19.81 -17.62 10.89
N THR A 315 19.37 -17.17 9.71
CA THR A 315 20.09 -16.11 8.97
C THR A 315 20.00 -14.75 9.68
N LEU A 316 18.87 -14.40 10.29
CA LEU A 316 18.75 -13.18 11.11
C LEU A 316 19.53 -13.29 12.44
N MET A 317 19.57 -14.48 13.06
CA MET A 317 20.43 -14.77 14.21
C MET A 317 21.90 -14.56 13.86
N LEU A 318 22.36 -15.14 12.74
CA LEU A 318 23.73 -14.99 12.26
C LEU A 318 24.07 -13.52 11.95
N HIS A 319 23.17 -12.78 11.31
CA HIS A 319 23.38 -11.36 11.03
C HIS A 319 23.53 -10.55 12.33
N ARG A 320 22.63 -10.71 13.31
CA ARG A 320 22.77 -10.05 14.62
C ARG A 320 24.02 -10.50 15.39
N ALA A 321 24.42 -11.77 15.30
CA ALA A 321 25.60 -12.30 15.98
C ALA A 321 26.91 -11.75 15.39
N VAL A 322 27.02 -11.66 14.05
CA VAL A 322 28.16 -11.03 13.36
C VAL A 322 28.26 -9.54 13.72
N ALA A 323 27.12 -8.84 13.71
CA ALA A 323 27.01 -7.43 14.09
C ALA A 323 27.51 -7.17 15.52
N VAL A 324 27.06 -7.99 16.47
CA VAL A 324 27.47 -7.91 17.87
C VAL A 324 28.97 -8.22 18.01
N ARG A 325 29.47 -9.32 17.44
CA ARG A 325 30.89 -9.70 17.52
C ARG A 325 31.82 -8.57 17.06
N ARG A 326 31.49 -7.91 15.93
CA ARG A 326 32.24 -6.76 15.38
C ARG A 326 32.30 -5.55 16.32
N SER A 327 31.41 -5.42 17.30
CA SER A 327 31.42 -4.33 18.29
C SER A 327 31.99 -4.71 19.66
N LEU A 328 32.16 -6.00 19.97
CA LEU A 328 32.77 -6.48 21.23
C LEU A 328 34.31 -6.33 21.24
N GLU A 329 34.94 -6.31 20.06
CA GLU A 329 36.38 -6.49 19.78
C GLU A 329 37.34 -5.45 20.38
N SER A 330 36.87 -4.59 21.30
CA SER A 330 37.65 -3.52 21.96
C SER A 330 37.58 -3.48 23.51
N ARG A 331 36.75 -4.29 24.19
CA ARG A 331 36.59 -4.20 25.67
C ARG A 331 36.32 -5.55 26.35
N HIS A 332 37.26 -6.01 27.19
CA HIS A 332 37.16 -7.29 27.91
C HIS A 332 36.13 -7.33 29.06
N LEU A 333 35.69 -6.19 29.60
CA LEU A 333 34.90 -6.14 30.85
C LEU A 333 33.38 -6.33 30.70
N ILE A 334 32.86 -6.58 29.48
CA ILE A 334 31.41 -6.65 29.21
C ILE A 334 30.96 -8.09 28.82
N GLN A 335 31.75 -9.10 29.22
CA GLN A 335 31.52 -10.51 28.85
C GLN A 335 30.19 -11.09 29.34
N SER A 336 29.57 -10.48 30.36
CA SER A 336 28.22 -10.81 30.84
C SER A 336 27.07 -10.25 29.98
N PHE A 337 27.33 -9.43 28.95
CA PHE A 337 26.25 -8.68 28.24
C PHE A 337 26.24 -8.81 26.71
N PHE A 338 27.29 -9.34 26.07
CA PHE A 338 27.33 -9.50 24.60
C PHE A 338 26.09 -10.23 24.03
N SER A 339 25.52 -11.20 24.77
CA SER A 339 24.41 -12.05 24.31
C SER A 339 23.08 -11.32 24.12
N SER A 340 22.85 -10.18 24.77
CA SER A 340 21.48 -9.62 24.96
C SER A 340 20.66 -9.42 23.67
N PRO A 341 21.15 -8.79 22.58
CA PRO A 341 20.35 -8.57 21.35
C PRO A 341 20.20 -9.79 20.44
N VAL A 342 20.96 -10.86 20.72
CA VAL A 342 20.86 -12.17 20.05
C VAL A 342 19.88 -13.04 20.83
N ALA A 343 19.99 -13.07 22.16
CA ALA A 343 19.03 -13.74 23.03
C ALA A 343 17.60 -13.19 22.89
N SER A 344 17.43 -11.87 22.73
CA SER A 344 16.12 -11.26 22.49
C SER A 344 15.47 -11.74 21.19
N LEU A 345 16.21 -11.80 20.08
CA LEU A 345 15.68 -12.35 18.82
C LEU A 345 15.49 -13.87 18.89
N ALA A 346 16.28 -14.61 19.67
CA ALA A 346 16.05 -16.04 19.90
C ALA A 346 14.75 -16.30 20.69
N LEU A 347 14.46 -15.47 21.70
CA LEU A 347 13.18 -15.52 22.42
C LEU A 347 12.02 -15.12 21.52
N ILE A 348 12.19 -14.10 20.66
CA ILE A 348 11.16 -13.71 19.67
C ILE A 348 10.92 -14.83 18.64
N SER A 349 11.95 -15.48 18.11
CA SER A 349 11.76 -16.55 17.12
C SER A 349 11.08 -17.77 17.75
N ILE A 350 11.48 -18.18 18.96
CA ILE A 350 10.79 -19.23 19.74
C ILE A 350 9.32 -18.84 19.99
N GLY A 351 9.05 -17.60 20.39
CA GLY A 351 7.68 -17.10 20.61
C GLY A 351 6.84 -17.02 19.33
N GLN A 352 7.46 -16.69 18.19
CA GLN A 352 6.76 -16.71 16.90
C GLN A 352 6.50 -18.13 16.40
N LEU A 353 7.44 -19.08 16.59
CA LEU A 353 7.18 -20.49 16.32
C LEU A 353 6.06 -21.05 17.21
N SER A 354 6.03 -20.72 18.51
CA SER A 354 4.96 -21.20 19.40
C SER A 354 3.60 -20.58 19.07
N TYR A 355 3.55 -19.31 18.65
CA TYR A 355 2.35 -18.69 18.08
C TYR A 355 1.88 -19.42 16.81
N ARG A 356 2.76 -19.66 15.84
CA ARG A 356 2.40 -20.39 14.60
C ARG A 356 1.94 -21.81 14.89
N LEU A 357 2.54 -22.50 15.86
CA LEU A 357 2.13 -23.83 16.31
C LEU A 357 0.74 -23.81 16.97
N ALA A 358 0.47 -22.85 17.86
CA ALA A 358 -0.84 -22.71 18.50
C ALA A 358 -1.97 -22.41 17.48
N VAL A 359 -1.67 -21.63 16.45
CA VAL A 359 -2.57 -21.38 15.31
C VAL A 359 -2.76 -22.66 14.47
N ALA A 360 -1.69 -23.40 14.17
CA ALA A 360 -1.77 -24.65 13.40
C ALA A 360 -2.51 -25.78 14.14
N LEU A 361 -2.52 -25.76 15.48
CA LEU A 361 -3.30 -26.65 16.34
C LEU A 361 -4.74 -26.15 16.58
N SER A 362 -5.17 -25.06 15.92
CA SER A 362 -6.49 -24.44 16.07
C SER A 362 -6.85 -24.01 17.50
N GLN A 363 -5.86 -23.74 18.35
CA GLN A 363 -6.06 -23.38 19.76
C GLN A 363 -6.20 -21.87 19.93
N SER A 364 -7.45 -21.40 20.01
CA SER A 364 -7.82 -19.97 20.10
C SER A 364 -7.22 -19.26 21.32
N ASP A 365 -7.40 -19.78 22.53
CA ASP A 365 -6.87 -19.18 23.76
C ASP A 365 -5.34 -19.10 23.75
N TRP A 366 -4.67 -20.20 23.39
CA TRP A 366 -3.21 -20.30 23.37
C TRP A 366 -2.57 -19.41 22.30
N SER A 367 -3.16 -19.32 21.10
CA SER A 367 -2.64 -18.44 20.04
C SER A 367 -2.76 -16.96 20.41
N VAL A 368 -3.84 -16.54 21.07
CA VAL A 368 -4.00 -15.17 21.60
C VAL A 368 -2.97 -14.86 22.70
N ILE A 369 -2.71 -15.81 23.61
CA ILE A 369 -1.71 -15.64 24.67
C ILE A 369 -0.29 -15.59 24.08
N ALA A 370 0.05 -16.48 23.14
CA ALA A 370 1.34 -16.51 22.46
C ALA A 370 1.60 -15.20 21.68
N ALA A 371 0.62 -14.70 20.92
CA ALA A 371 0.75 -13.42 20.23
C ALA A 371 1.05 -12.25 21.20
N ARG A 372 0.35 -12.19 22.35
CA ARG A 372 0.59 -11.18 23.40
C ARG A 372 1.98 -11.29 24.02
N LEU A 373 2.49 -12.49 24.24
CA LEU A 373 3.88 -12.71 24.68
C LEU A 373 4.88 -12.22 23.63
N VAL A 374 4.65 -12.47 22.33
CA VAL A 374 5.53 -11.94 21.27
C VAL A 374 5.49 -10.41 21.23
N TYR A 375 4.34 -9.75 21.37
CA TYR A 375 4.29 -8.28 21.46
C TYR A 375 5.12 -7.74 22.65
N CYS A 376 5.07 -8.40 23.81
CA CYS A 376 5.90 -8.05 24.95
C CYS A 376 7.40 -8.24 24.65
N LEU A 377 7.78 -9.36 24.02
CA LEU A 377 9.17 -9.62 23.61
C LEU A 377 9.68 -8.62 22.56
N LEU A 378 8.83 -8.19 21.62
CA LEU A 378 9.15 -7.15 20.64
C LEU A 378 9.40 -5.78 21.30
N ALA A 379 8.62 -5.44 22.33
CA ALA A 379 8.86 -4.23 23.13
C ALA A 379 10.18 -4.33 23.92
N VAL A 380 10.48 -5.49 24.51
CA VAL A 380 11.76 -5.73 25.21
C VAL A 380 12.96 -5.68 24.25
N ASP A 381 12.88 -6.27 23.05
CA ASP A 381 13.94 -6.16 22.03
C ASP A 381 14.13 -4.71 21.55
N CYS A 382 13.04 -3.94 21.44
CA CYS A 382 13.11 -2.50 21.15
C CYS A 382 13.90 -1.74 22.22
N VAL A 383 13.63 -2.01 23.50
CA VAL A 383 14.38 -1.45 24.64
C VAL A 383 15.84 -1.90 24.63
N ILE A 384 16.11 -3.19 24.47
CA ILE A 384 17.47 -3.77 24.41
C ILE A 384 18.28 -3.13 23.28
N LEU A 385 17.74 -3.03 22.06
CA LEU A 385 18.43 -2.41 20.94
C LEU A 385 18.63 -0.90 21.15
N SER A 386 17.73 -0.23 21.86
CA SER A 386 17.88 1.19 22.20
C SER A 386 19.02 1.41 23.21
N TYR A 387 19.11 0.55 24.22
CA TYR A 387 20.16 0.56 25.24
C TYR A 387 21.52 0.19 24.65
N TRP A 388 21.57 -0.89 23.86
CA TRP A 388 22.77 -1.32 23.14
C TRP A 388 23.30 -0.22 22.23
N ARG A 389 22.44 0.43 21.42
CA ARG A 389 22.84 1.58 20.59
C ARG A 389 23.37 2.74 21.45
N ARG A 390 22.74 3.03 22.60
CA ARG A 390 23.12 4.14 23.48
C ARG A 390 24.48 3.90 24.14
N HIS A 391 24.76 2.68 24.60
CA HIS A 391 26.04 2.32 25.21
C HIS A 391 27.16 2.26 24.15
N ASN A 392 26.86 1.69 22.98
CA ASN A 392 27.79 1.60 21.85
C ASN A 392 27.73 2.84 20.94
N GLN A 393 27.49 4.03 21.51
CA GLN A 393 27.49 5.29 20.74
C GLN A 393 28.85 5.60 20.12
N PHE A 394 29.96 5.17 20.73
CA PHE A 394 31.29 5.37 20.13
C PHE A 394 31.49 4.58 18.83
N THR A 395 31.07 3.30 18.76
CA THR A 395 31.18 2.48 17.54
C THR A 395 30.06 2.72 16.52
N THR A 396 28.90 3.23 16.95
CA THR A 396 27.76 3.56 16.06
C THR A 396 27.71 5.03 15.63
N SER A 397 28.53 5.90 16.22
CA SER A 397 28.83 7.21 15.64
C SER A 397 29.71 7.06 14.39
N LEU A 398 29.54 7.95 13.41
CA LEU A 398 30.39 8.02 12.23
C LEU A 398 31.76 8.60 12.59
N GLN A 399 32.56 7.88 13.38
CA GLN A 399 33.96 8.25 13.60
C GLN A 399 34.71 8.17 12.27
N VAL A 400 35.16 9.33 11.82
CA VAL A 400 36.01 9.50 10.64
C VAL A 400 37.39 8.96 11.01
N SER A 401 37.66 7.70 10.67
CA SER A 401 39.00 7.13 10.85
C SER A 401 39.99 7.92 10.01
N LYS A 402 40.87 8.69 10.66
CA LYS A 402 42.00 9.39 10.03
C LYS A 402 43.17 8.45 9.74
N SER A 403 42.88 7.18 9.40
CA SER A 403 43.89 6.21 8.98
C SER A 403 44.27 6.48 7.52
N ALA A 404 45.58 6.52 7.23
CA ALA A 404 46.09 6.77 5.88
C ALA A 404 45.67 5.67 4.87
N SER A 405 45.39 4.47 5.37
CA SER A 405 44.71 3.39 4.67
C SER A 405 43.31 3.16 5.26
N PRO A 406 42.22 3.59 4.59
CA PRO A 406 40.88 3.19 4.98
C PRO A 406 40.66 1.71 4.68
N ASP A 407 40.49 0.91 5.73
CA ASP A 407 40.35 -0.54 5.62
C ASP A 407 38.91 -0.92 5.21
N TRP A 408 38.62 -0.88 3.90
CA TRP A 408 37.30 -1.17 3.32
C TRP A 408 36.82 -2.63 3.52
N SER A 409 37.59 -3.45 4.24
CA SER A 409 37.14 -4.71 4.83
C SER A 409 36.15 -4.49 5.99
N GLN A 410 36.31 -3.40 6.75
CA GLN A 410 35.52 -3.03 7.94
C GLN A 410 34.26 -2.23 7.58
N ILE A 411 33.43 -2.74 6.66
CA ILE A 411 32.07 -2.20 6.40
C ILE A 411 31.11 -2.72 7.47
N SER A 412 31.33 -2.29 8.72
CA SER A 412 30.62 -2.71 9.94
C SER A 412 29.46 -1.78 10.30
N PHE A 413 28.56 -1.51 9.36
CA PHE A 413 27.28 -0.81 9.60
C PHE A 413 26.11 -1.77 9.79
N ASP A 414 26.36 -2.87 10.50
CA ASP A 414 25.34 -3.76 11.06
C ASP A 414 24.65 -3.05 12.25
N VAL A 415 23.94 -1.95 11.99
CA VAL A 415 23.34 -1.13 13.05
C VAL A 415 22.17 -1.88 13.68
N LEU A 416 22.45 -2.56 14.79
CA LEU A 416 21.45 -2.97 15.77
C LEU A 416 20.69 -1.72 16.22
N HIS A 417 19.50 -1.54 15.66
CA HIS A 417 18.62 -0.42 15.91
C HIS A 417 17.23 -0.92 16.29
N PRO A 418 16.49 -0.23 17.17
CA PRO A 418 15.05 -0.38 17.40
C PRO A 418 14.10 -0.41 16.17
N ILE A 419 14.62 -0.33 14.93
CA ILE A 419 13.85 -0.52 13.68
C ILE A 419 13.95 -1.98 13.19
N GLY A 420 15.01 -2.70 13.58
CA GLY A 420 15.15 -4.15 13.36
C GLY A 420 14.18 -5.01 14.16
N THR A 421 13.24 -4.39 14.90
CA THR A 421 12.06 -5.02 15.50
C THR A 421 10.84 -4.95 14.59
N LEU A 422 10.74 -3.95 13.70
CA LEU A 422 9.56 -3.75 12.85
C LEU A 422 9.35 -4.90 11.84
N PRO A 423 10.39 -5.42 11.13
CA PRO A 423 10.26 -6.65 10.37
C PRO A 423 9.74 -7.83 11.21
N LEU A 424 10.15 -7.94 12.48
CA LEU A 424 9.72 -9.03 13.37
C LEU A 424 8.24 -8.86 13.76
N LEU A 425 7.78 -7.63 13.96
CA LEU A 425 6.37 -7.30 14.12
C LEU A 425 5.57 -7.67 12.87
N PHE A 426 6.09 -7.41 11.67
CA PHE A 426 5.44 -7.83 10.41
C PHE A 426 5.47 -9.36 10.21
N CYS A 427 6.50 -10.07 10.67
CA CYS A 427 6.54 -11.54 10.75
C CYS A 427 5.54 -12.13 11.75
N LEU A 428 5.12 -11.38 12.77
CA LEU A 428 4.03 -11.78 13.68
C LEU A 428 2.65 -11.54 13.03
N LEU A 429 2.46 -10.34 12.46
CA LEU A 429 1.19 -9.88 11.88
C LEU A 429 0.77 -10.63 10.60
N GLY A 430 1.74 -10.95 9.73
CA GLY A 430 1.46 -11.55 8.43
C GLY A 430 1.18 -13.05 8.44
N ARG A 431 1.11 -13.65 7.24
CA ARG A 431 1.05 -15.11 7.07
C ARG A 431 2.39 -15.77 7.36
N SER A 432 2.39 -17.09 7.47
CA SER A 432 3.58 -17.92 7.69
C SER A 432 4.65 -17.76 6.60
N SER A 433 4.27 -17.56 5.34
CA SER A 433 5.18 -17.28 4.22
C SER A 433 5.84 -15.89 4.30
N VAL A 434 5.17 -14.91 4.90
CA VAL A 434 5.62 -13.51 4.97
C VAL A 434 6.87 -13.35 5.83
N SER A 435 7.17 -14.29 6.73
CA SER A 435 8.45 -14.35 7.44
C SER A 435 9.65 -14.49 6.49
N LEU A 436 9.52 -15.26 5.40
CA LEU A 436 10.57 -15.45 4.39
C LEU A 436 10.74 -14.21 3.49
N LEU A 437 9.68 -13.42 3.31
CA LEU A 437 9.76 -12.12 2.66
C LEU A 437 10.59 -11.15 3.50
N TRP A 438 10.28 -11.01 4.80
CA TRP A 438 10.92 -10.01 5.65
C TRP A 438 12.37 -10.31 6.01
N THR A 439 12.77 -11.59 6.10
CA THR A 439 14.20 -11.96 6.21
C THR A 439 14.97 -11.49 4.97
N GLY A 440 14.40 -11.69 3.77
CA GLY A 440 14.96 -11.18 2.52
C GLY A 440 14.96 -9.65 2.42
N VAL A 441 13.92 -8.96 2.89
CA VAL A 441 13.87 -7.48 2.94
C VAL A 441 14.97 -6.91 3.84
N ILE A 442 15.30 -7.55 4.96
CA ILE A 442 16.43 -7.14 5.81
C ILE A 442 17.77 -7.31 5.07
N LEU A 443 17.99 -8.43 4.38
CA LEU A 443 19.21 -8.65 3.58
C LEU A 443 19.33 -7.63 2.42
N LYS A 444 18.21 -7.33 1.76
CA LYS A 444 18.08 -6.30 0.71
C LYS A 444 18.42 -4.90 1.25
N GLU A 445 17.96 -4.55 2.46
CA GLU A 445 18.30 -3.30 3.14
C GLU A 445 19.78 -3.23 3.51
N PHE A 446 20.33 -4.30 4.09
CA PHE A 446 21.74 -4.41 4.45
C PHE A 446 22.68 -4.23 3.24
N TRP A 447 22.39 -4.88 2.11
CA TRP A 447 23.20 -4.72 0.89
C TRP A 447 23.05 -3.33 0.28
N LEU A 448 21.83 -2.75 0.25
CA LEU A 448 21.64 -1.38 -0.24
C LEU A 448 22.38 -0.37 0.65
N ALA A 449 22.25 -0.50 1.97
CA ALA A 449 22.93 0.34 2.95
C ALA A 449 24.45 0.29 2.77
N SER A 450 24.99 -0.92 2.57
CA SER A 450 26.42 -1.15 2.32
C SER A 450 26.92 -0.43 1.07
N VAL A 451 26.12 -0.38 0.00
CA VAL A 451 26.47 0.34 -1.24
C VAL A 451 26.32 1.85 -1.06
N MET A 452 25.21 2.31 -0.46
CA MET A 452 24.95 3.73 -0.23
C MET A 452 26.02 4.41 0.63
N GLN A 453 26.60 3.69 1.61
CA GLN A 453 27.70 4.20 2.44
C GLN A 453 28.98 4.47 1.64
N LEU A 454 29.25 3.74 0.57
CA LEU A 454 30.41 3.99 -0.29
C LEU A 454 30.24 5.24 -1.17
N LEU A 455 29.00 5.72 -1.32
CA LEU A 455 28.68 7.01 -1.96
C LEU A 455 28.82 8.19 -0.97
N TRP A 456 29.04 7.91 0.32
CA TRP A 456 29.06 8.89 1.42
C TRP A 456 30.44 8.92 2.10
N ASP A 457 31.44 9.48 1.41
CA ASP A 457 32.81 9.60 1.92
C ASP A 457 32.80 10.27 3.31
N ARG A 458 33.35 9.56 4.30
CA ARG A 458 33.35 9.97 5.71
C ARG A 458 34.32 11.13 5.97
N SER A 459 35.34 11.33 5.12
CA SER A 459 36.45 12.26 5.37
C SER A 459 36.04 13.73 5.51
N LYS A 460 34.95 14.16 4.84
CA LYS A 460 34.57 15.59 4.71
C LYS A 460 33.39 16.00 5.62
N TRP A 461 32.99 15.17 6.58
CA TRP A 461 31.74 15.35 7.35
C TRP A 461 31.69 16.65 8.19
N SER A 462 32.84 17.25 8.52
CA SER A 462 32.98 18.53 9.25
C SER A 462 32.87 19.78 8.37
N GLU A 463 33.15 19.68 7.07
CA GLU A 463 33.42 20.83 6.19
C GLU A 463 32.50 20.88 4.96
N ALA A 464 32.06 19.72 4.46
CA ALA A 464 31.07 19.68 3.40
C ALA A 464 29.69 20.05 3.96
N LYS A 465 29.06 21.11 3.41
CA LYS A 465 27.59 21.21 3.40
C LYS A 465 27.05 19.86 2.93
N PRO A 466 26.15 19.17 3.66
CA PRO A 466 25.71 17.84 3.28
C PRO A 466 25.19 17.89 1.85
N SER A 467 25.76 17.05 0.98
CA SER A 467 25.41 17.07 -0.45
C SER A 467 23.95 16.67 -0.58
N ARG A 468 23.10 17.69 -0.75
CA ARG A 468 21.65 17.57 -0.98
C ARG A 468 21.30 16.55 -2.07
N TRP A 469 22.21 16.40 -3.03
CA TRP A 469 22.19 15.41 -4.10
C TRP A 469 22.42 13.97 -3.62
N HIS A 470 23.41 13.71 -2.77
CA HIS A 470 23.61 12.39 -2.16
C HIS A 470 22.46 12.04 -1.20
N ALA A 471 22.00 13.00 -0.39
CA ALA A 471 20.84 12.81 0.50
C ALA A 471 19.56 12.45 -0.27
N ALA A 472 19.23 13.20 -1.33
CA ALA A 472 18.06 12.93 -2.18
C ALA A 472 18.20 11.64 -2.99
N CYS A 473 19.39 11.33 -3.50
CA CYS A 473 19.69 10.07 -4.20
C CYS A 473 19.45 8.85 -3.29
N CYS A 474 19.99 8.86 -2.07
CA CYS A 474 19.76 7.79 -1.10
C CYS A 474 18.28 7.72 -0.69
N TRP A 475 17.61 8.86 -0.49
CA TRP A 475 16.18 8.87 -0.13
C TRP A 475 15.30 8.28 -1.24
N LEU A 476 15.52 8.67 -2.50
CA LEU A 476 14.76 8.17 -3.64
C LEU A 476 14.93 6.66 -3.81
N LEU A 477 16.14 6.12 -3.66
CA LEU A 477 16.38 4.68 -3.71
C LEU A 477 15.64 3.94 -2.58
N TYR A 478 15.67 4.45 -1.35
CA TYR A 478 14.91 3.87 -0.22
C TYR A 478 13.39 4.02 -0.38
N TRP A 479 12.90 5.13 -0.97
CA TRP A 479 11.48 5.32 -1.31
C TRP A 479 10.99 4.27 -2.33
N ILE A 480 11.79 4.03 -3.36
CA ILE A 480 11.47 3.09 -4.44
C ILE A 480 11.55 1.64 -3.95
N GLN A 481 12.51 1.28 -3.09
CA GLN A 481 12.48 -0.03 -2.43
C GLN A 481 11.31 -0.18 -1.45
N GLY A 482 10.87 0.90 -0.79
CA GLY A 482 9.66 0.94 0.02
C GLY A 482 8.41 0.46 -0.75
N TRP A 483 8.12 1.09 -1.88
CA TRP A 483 7.01 0.69 -2.75
C TRP A 483 7.25 -0.64 -3.47
N THR A 484 8.50 -0.99 -3.81
CA THR A 484 8.81 -2.35 -4.31
C THR A 484 8.40 -3.41 -3.27
N THR A 485 8.73 -3.20 -1.99
CA THR A 485 8.35 -4.12 -0.91
C THR A 485 6.85 -4.13 -0.61
N TYR A 486 6.14 -3.00 -0.79
CA TYR A 486 4.66 -2.97 -0.71
C TYR A 486 4.02 -4.03 -1.62
N PHE A 487 4.46 -4.10 -2.88
CA PHE A 487 3.98 -5.08 -3.85
C PHE A 487 4.55 -6.48 -3.62
N GLN A 488 5.83 -6.63 -3.20
CA GLN A 488 6.39 -7.96 -2.85
C GLN A 488 5.67 -8.64 -1.67
N GLN A 489 4.88 -7.90 -0.89
CA GLN A 489 4.01 -8.40 0.18
C GLN A 489 2.63 -8.91 -0.32
N GLY A 490 2.34 -8.84 -1.62
CA GLY A 490 1.09 -9.29 -2.23
C GLY A 490 -0.02 -8.22 -2.26
N ASN A 491 0.22 -7.01 -1.74
CA ASN A 491 -0.75 -5.92 -1.82
C ASN A 491 -0.95 -5.45 -3.28
N SER A 492 -2.15 -4.99 -3.62
CA SER A 492 -2.48 -4.34 -4.90
C SER A 492 -3.32 -3.07 -4.68
N ILE A 493 -4.01 -2.59 -5.73
CA ILE A 493 -5.06 -1.56 -5.63
C ILE A 493 -6.43 -2.17 -5.26
N SER A 494 -6.62 -3.49 -5.43
CA SER A 494 -7.86 -4.14 -5.00
C SER A 494 -7.90 -4.27 -3.48
N LEU A 495 -9.00 -3.79 -2.88
CA LEU A 495 -9.29 -3.96 -1.45
C LEU A 495 -9.33 -5.44 -1.02
N SER A 496 -9.57 -6.38 -1.95
CA SER A 496 -9.51 -7.83 -1.66
C SER A 496 -8.11 -8.34 -1.32
N THR A 497 -7.04 -7.57 -1.60
CA THR A 497 -5.65 -7.93 -1.27
C THR A 497 -5.19 -7.41 0.10
N VAL A 498 -6.04 -6.70 0.83
CA VAL A 498 -5.76 -6.27 2.21
C VAL A 498 -5.90 -7.48 3.14
N ASP A 499 -4.81 -7.92 3.76
CA ASP A 499 -4.88 -9.04 4.71
C ASP A 499 -5.47 -8.61 6.06
N VAL A 500 -6.80 -8.68 6.14
CA VAL A 500 -7.59 -8.36 7.34
C VAL A 500 -7.18 -9.22 8.56
N SER A 501 -6.57 -10.39 8.39
CA SER A 501 -6.16 -11.22 9.54
C SER A 501 -5.10 -10.55 10.41
N ALA A 502 -4.22 -9.75 9.81
CA ALA A 502 -3.21 -8.95 10.52
C ALA A 502 -3.83 -7.95 11.50
N ALA A 503 -5.07 -7.51 11.26
CA ALA A 503 -5.78 -6.57 12.13
C ALA A 503 -6.19 -7.16 13.50
N TYR A 504 -6.20 -8.49 13.64
CA TYR A 504 -6.77 -9.20 14.80
C TYR A 504 -5.76 -10.00 15.63
N VAL A 505 -4.48 -10.04 15.24
CA VAL A 505 -3.45 -10.83 15.94
C VAL A 505 -3.30 -10.38 17.39
N GLY A 506 -3.73 -11.24 18.34
CA GLY A 506 -3.70 -10.99 19.79
C GLY A 506 -4.96 -10.36 20.40
N LEU A 507 -5.97 -10.02 19.60
CA LEU A 507 -7.26 -9.50 20.08
C LEU A 507 -8.23 -10.64 20.43
N ARG A 508 -9.12 -10.41 21.42
CA ARG A 508 -10.26 -11.30 21.73
C ARG A 508 -11.61 -10.74 21.27
N THR A 509 -11.68 -9.42 21.10
CA THR A 509 -12.87 -8.65 20.73
C THR A 509 -12.46 -7.62 19.69
N HIS A 510 -13.39 -7.26 18.79
CA HIS A 510 -13.13 -6.22 17.80
C HIS A 510 -12.99 -4.85 18.48
N GLN A 511 -11.91 -4.14 18.19
CA GLN A 511 -11.61 -2.81 18.72
C GLN A 511 -11.15 -1.91 17.55
N PRO A 512 -12.05 -1.10 16.94
CA PRO A 512 -11.83 -0.47 15.63
C PRO A 512 -10.50 0.26 15.49
N LEU A 513 -10.11 1.03 16.52
CA LEU A 513 -8.88 1.81 16.54
C LEU A 513 -7.63 0.93 16.50
N ILE A 514 -7.57 -0.13 17.31
CA ILE A 514 -6.39 -1.02 17.36
C ILE A 514 -6.33 -1.86 16.09
N SER A 515 -7.45 -2.44 15.64
CA SER A 515 -7.47 -3.21 14.40
C SER A 515 -7.12 -2.36 13.18
N GLY A 516 -7.59 -1.11 13.12
CA GLY A 516 -7.26 -0.17 12.05
C GLY A 516 -5.77 0.22 12.04
N LEU A 517 -5.17 0.47 13.20
CA LEU A 517 -3.75 0.78 13.32
C LEU A 517 -2.85 -0.43 12.99
N LEU A 518 -3.18 -1.64 13.46
CA LEU A 518 -2.45 -2.86 13.12
C LEU A 518 -2.52 -3.13 11.61
N LEU A 519 -3.70 -3.00 11.01
CA LEU A 519 -3.91 -3.21 9.58
C LEU A 519 -3.13 -2.19 8.74
N ALA A 520 -3.23 -0.90 9.05
CA ALA A 520 -2.53 0.16 8.33
C ALA A 520 -1.00 -0.01 8.45
N CYS A 521 -0.48 -0.31 9.65
CA CYS A 521 0.94 -0.60 9.86
C CYS A 521 1.42 -1.83 9.07
N TYR A 522 0.58 -2.87 8.92
CA TYR A 522 0.92 -4.05 8.13
C TYR A 522 0.84 -3.80 6.62
N THR A 523 -0.24 -3.19 6.12
CA THR A 523 -0.41 -2.86 4.69
C THR A 523 0.70 -1.95 4.18
N TYR A 524 1.11 -0.92 4.95
CA TYR A 524 2.21 -0.02 4.57
C TYR A 524 3.56 -0.38 5.17
N ALA A 525 3.72 -1.62 5.67
CA ALA A 525 4.94 -2.09 6.32
C ALA A 525 6.20 -1.85 5.49
N GLY A 526 6.16 -2.14 4.18
CA GLY A 526 7.26 -1.89 3.23
C GLY A 526 7.71 -0.42 3.22
N PRO A 527 6.86 0.52 2.74
CA PRO A 527 7.18 1.95 2.73
C PRO A 527 7.63 2.49 4.09
N LEU A 528 6.94 2.12 5.19
CA LEU A 528 7.30 2.56 6.53
C LEU A 528 8.70 2.07 6.97
N TYR A 529 8.99 0.78 6.82
CA TYR A 529 10.27 0.20 7.20
C TYR A 529 11.44 0.86 6.48
N TRP A 530 11.37 0.94 5.15
CA TRP A 530 12.45 1.54 4.35
C TRP A 530 12.63 3.03 4.68
N GLN A 531 11.54 3.79 4.84
CA GLN A 531 11.64 5.20 5.19
C GLN A 531 12.22 5.45 6.59
N LEU A 532 11.88 4.62 7.59
CA LEU A 532 12.48 4.66 8.92
C LEU A 532 13.95 4.20 8.91
N ALA A 533 14.29 3.18 8.12
CA ALA A 533 15.67 2.72 7.97
C ALA A 533 16.58 3.80 7.35
N TYR A 534 16.08 4.51 6.32
CA TYR A 534 16.76 5.65 5.71
C TYR A 534 17.14 6.71 6.76
N LEU A 535 16.20 7.13 7.63
CA LEU A 535 16.50 8.08 8.70
C LEU A 535 17.71 7.64 9.52
N VAL A 536 17.65 6.41 10.02
CA VAL A 536 18.50 5.98 11.12
C VAL A 536 19.95 5.78 10.68
N ARG A 537 20.16 5.59 9.38
CA ARG A 537 21.46 5.53 8.72
C ARG A 537 21.92 6.89 8.14
N TYR A 538 21.02 7.73 7.63
CA TYR A 538 21.38 8.90 6.79
C TYR A 538 20.77 10.26 7.19
N ALA A 539 19.83 10.33 8.13
CA ALA A 539 19.38 11.63 8.63
C ALA A 539 20.49 12.28 9.45
N VAL A 540 20.91 13.46 8.99
CA VAL A 540 22.03 14.21 9.56
C VAL A 540 21.77 14.52 11.02
N ARG A 541 22.54 13.90 11.92
CA ARG A 541 22.58 14.31 13.32
C ARG A 541 23.47 15.54 13.44
N SER A 542 22.92 16.63 13.97
CA SER A 542 23.71 17.82 14.29
C SER A 542 24.90 17.44 15.21
N PRO A 543 26.12 17.91 14.93
CA PRO A 543 27.27 17.62 15.78
C PRO A 543 27.07 18.25 17.17
N THR A 544 27.17 17.44 18.22
CA THR A 544 26.89 17.85 19.59
C THR A 544 27.97 18.77 20.15
N ALA A 545 27.75 20.08 19.99
CA ALA A 545 28.19 21.17 20.87
C ALA A 545 29.57 21.03 21.54
N THR A 546 30.65 21.26 20.78
CA THR A 546 31.97 21.66 21.33
C THR A 546 32.62 22.84 20.61
N THR A 547 32.18 23.19 19.39
CA THR A 547 32.66 24.37 18.65
C THR A 547 31.55 25.39 18.45
N THR A 548 31.67 26.56 19.09
CA THR A 548 30.75 27.70 18.98
C THR A 548 30.94 28.46 17.66
N VAL A 549 30.52 27.87 16.55
CA VAL A 549 30.41 28.53 15.25
C VAL A 549 28.93 28.82 14.96
N ASN A 550 28.60 30.03 14.54
CA ASN A 550 27.22 30.49 14.33
C ASN A 550 26.57 29.89 13.05
N ILE A 551 26.31 28.58 13.05
CA ILE A 551 25.67 27.83 11.95
C ILE A 551 24.13 27.80 12.13
N SER A 552 23.53 28.95 12.46
CA SER A 552 22.13 29.03 12.91
C SER A 552 21.08 29.13 11.80
N THR A 553 21.45 29.65 10.62
CA THR A 553 20.52 29.94 9.50
C THR A 553 20.61 28.94 8.35
N GLY A 554 21.83 28.60 7.91
CA GLY A 554 22.05 27.79 6.70
C GLY A 554 21.52 26.36 6.77
N ASN A 555 21.57 25.72 7.95
CA ASN A 555 21.11 24.35 8.13
C ASN A 555 19.57 24.24 8.13
N LYS A 556 18.86 25.16 8.79
CA LYS A 556 17.38 25.11 8.91
C LYS A 556 16.72 25.12 7.53
N ASN A 557 17.19 25.97 6.62
CA ASN A 557 16.68 26.03 5.24
C ASN A 557 16.92 24.73 4.46
N CYS A 558 18.02 24.02 4.73
CA CYS A 558 18.31 22.71 4.12
C CYS A 558 17.35 21.62 4.65
N PHE A 559 17.09 21.60 5.96
CA PHE A 559 16.15 20.65 6.58
C PHE A 559 14.71 20.87 6.09
N ILE A 560 14.23 22.11 6.09
CA ILE A 560 12.89 22.47 5.58
C ILE A 560 12.77 22.10 4.10
N SER A 561 13.76 22.45 3.27
CA SER A 561 13.78 22.08 1.85
C SER A 561 13.78 20.55 1.65
N SER A 562 14.49 19.80 2.49
CA SER A 562 14.51 18.33 2.46
C SER A 562 13.18 17.71 2.91
N ALA A 563 12.48 18.31 3.87
CA ALA A 563 11.14 17.87 4.30
C ALA A 563 10.08 18.13 3.21
N LEU A 564 10.06 19.35 2.64
CA LEU A 564 9.21 19.71 1.50
C LEU A 564 9.48 18.81 0.29
N PHE A 565 10.75 18.50 0.02
CA PHE A 565 11.14 17.59 -1.06
C PHE A 565 10.48 16.22 -0.93
N ARG A 566 10.48 15.63 0.28
CA ARG A 566 9.80 14.34 0.53
C ARG A 566 8.28 14.45 0.42
N LEU A 567 7.72 15.52 0.99
CA LEU A 567 6.27 15.75 1.02
C LEU A 567 5.67 15.86 -0.39
N GLY A 568 6.38 16.46 -1.36
CA GLY A 568 5.87 16.60 -2.73
C GLY A 568 5.67 15.28 -3.49
N TYR A 569 6.47 14.24 -3.23
CA TYR A 569 6.24 12.89 -3.79
C TYR A 569 5.06 12.16 -3.15
N VAL A 570 4.69 12.54 -1.93
CA VAL A 570 3.53 12.00 -1.19
C VAL A 570 2.24 12.69 -1.65
N ILE A 571 2.31 14.01 -1.89
CA ILE A 571 1.16 14.85 -2.25
C ILE A 571 0.81 14.77 -3.74
N LEU A 572 1.77 14.80 -4.67
CA LEU A 572 1.46 14.83 -6.11
C LEU A 572 0.58 13.65 -6.59
N PRO A 573 0.83 12.38 -6.20
CA PRO A 573 -0.05 11.28 -6.60
C PRO A 573 -1.45 11.41 -5.99
N LEU A 574 -1.56 11.90 -4.74
CA LEU A 574 -2.86 12.13 -4.11
C LEU A 574 -3.67 13.18 -4.88
N THR A 575 -3.08 14.36 -5.15
CA THR A 575 -3.82 15.44 -5.81
C THR A 575 -4.13 15.11 -7.27
N PHE A 576 -3.23 14.42 -7.96
CA PHE A 576 -3.49 13.91 -9.31
C PHE A 576 -4.65 12.90 -9.30
N CYS A 577 -4.58 11.83 -8.51
CA CYS A 577 -5.66 10.83 -8.42
C CYS A 577 -6.99 11.43 -7.95
N ALA A 578 -6.98 12.41 -7.03
CA ALA A 578 -8.19 13.14 -6.64
C ALA A 578 -8.83 13.87 -7.82
N THR A 579 -8.03 14.56 -8.65
CA THR A 579 -8.57 15.22 -9.85
C THR A 579 -8.95 14.25 -10.97
N VAL A 580 -8.29 13.09 -11.10
CA VAL A 580 -8.77 12.00 -11.98
C VAL A 580 -10.13 11.51 -11.51
N CYS A 581 -10.35 11.31 -10.20
CA CYS A 581 -11.67 10.93 -9.66
C CYS A 581 -12.74 12.02 -9.91
N PHE A 582 -12.39 13.31 -9.79
CA PHE A 582 -13.32 14.41 -10.06
C PHE A 582 -13.71 14.51 -11.55
N ILE A 583 -12.72 14.43 -12.45
CA ILE A 583 -12.95 14.51 -13.90
C ILE A 583 -13.68 13.25 -14.42
N LEU A 584 -13.32 12.07 -13.92
CA LEU A 584 -13.89 10.79 -14.32
C LEU A 584 -15.03 10.32 -13.40
N GLN A 585 -15.75 11.25 -12.74
CA GLN A 585 -16.78 10.92 -11.74
C GLN A 585 -17.92 10.03 -12.28
N SER A 586 -18.19 10.07 -13.59
CA SER A 586 -19.19 9.23 -14.28
C SER A 586 -18.59 8.04 -15.04
N HIS A 587 -17.30 7.73 -14.85
CA HIS A 587 -16.60 6.66 -15.57
C HIS A 587 -16.69 5.33 -14.82
N LEU A 588 -16.94 4.23 -15.56
CA LEU A 588 -17.23 2.90 -14.99
C LEU A 588 -16.16 2.42 -13.98
N PHE A 589 -14.88 2.72 -14.23
CA PHE A 589 -13.76 2.27 -13.41
C PHE A 589 -13.46 3.14 -12.16
N ILE A 590 -14.27 4.16 -11.86
CA ILE A 590 -14.02 5.00 -10.69
C ILE A 590 -14.08 4.20 -9.38
N TRP A 591 -15.14 3.42 -9.19
CA TRP A 591 -15.35 2.64 -7.96
C TRP A 591 -14.42 1.43 -7.82
N THR A 592 -13.89 0.90 -8.91
CA THR A 592 -13.04 -0.31 -8.93
C THR A 592 -11.55 -0.03 -8.91
N VAL A 593 -11.09 1.11 -9.45
CA VAL A 593 -9.66 1.43 -9.60
C VAL A 593 -9.29 2.76 -8.96
N PHE A 594 -9.92 3.86 -9.38
CA PHE A 594 -9.47 5.20 -9.00
C PHE A 594 -9.80 5.57 -7.55
N THR A 595 -11.03 5.31 -7.07
CA THR A 595 -11.42 5.54 -5.67
C THR A 595 -10.66 4.65 -4.69
N PRO A 596 -10.46 3.35 -4.93
CA PRO A 596 -9.53 2.55 -4.12
C PRO A 596 -8.12 3.14 -4.09
N LYS A 597 -7.52 3.47 -5.25
CA LYS A 597 -6.18 4.09 -5.31
C LYS A 597 -6.10 5.40 -4.51
N LEU A 598 -7.12 6.26 -4.61
CA LEU A 598 -7.23 7.49 -3.83
C LEU A 598 -7.28 7.21 -2.32
N LEU A 599 -8.07 6.21 -1.90
CA LEU A 599 -8.15 5.77 -0.51
C LEU A 599 -6.79 5.25 0.00
N TYR A 600 -6.11 4.39 -0.75
CA TYR A 600 -4.78 3.88 -0.41
C TYR A 600 -3.72 4.99 -0.29
N LEU A 601 -3.81 6.03 -1.12
CA LEU A 601 -2.92 7.19 -1.03
C LEU A 601 -3.25 8.04 0.21
N ALA A 602 -4.53 8.28 0.49
CA ALA A 602 -4.98 9.09 1.62
C ALA A 602 -4.63 8.47 2.98
N THR A 603 -4.91 7.16 3.16
CA THR A 603 -4.55 6.45 4.40
C THR A 603 -3.03 6.35 4.59
N PHE A 604 -2.26 6.21 3.50
CA PHE A 604 -0.81 6.30 3.57
C PHE A 604 -0.35 7.69 4.04
N GLN A 605 -0.95 8.79 3.58
CA GLN A 605 -0.59 10.13 4.06
C GLN A 605 -0.85 10.29 5.56
N VAL A 606 -2.02 9.87 6.04
CA VAL A 606 -2.37 9.93 7.49
C VAL A 606 -1.36 9.18 8.35
N LEU A 607 -0.83 8.06 7.85
CA LEU A 607 0.17 7.24 8.54
C LEU A 607 1.60 7.79 8.40
N PHE A 608 1.92 8.45 7.28
CA PHE A 608 3.26 8.95 6.96
C PHE A 608 3.54 10.38 7.44
N VAL A 609 2.52 11.22 7.66
CA VAL A 609 2.70 12.58 8.21
C VAL A 609 3.23 12.56 9.66
N PRO A 610 2.71 11.74 10.60
CA PRO A 610 3.30 11.60 11.93
C PRO A 610 4.74 11.12 11.89
N VAL A 611 5.06 10.23 10.93
CA VAL A 611 6.42 9.80 10.64
C VAL A 611 7.27 11.02 10.24
N LEU A 612 6.89 11.79 9.22
CA LEU A 612 7.60 13.02 8.82
C LEU A 612 7.76 14.07 9.95
N ILE A 613 6.79 14.20 10.87
CA ILE A 613 6.88 15.09 12.04
C ILE A 613 7.96 14.60 13.02
N LEU A 614 7.95 13.31 13.36
CA LEU A 614 9.00 12.68 14.19
C LEU A 614 10.42 12.79 13.57
N TRP A 615 10.51 13.07 12.27
CA TRP A 615 11.78 13.28 11.57
C TRP A 615 12.32 14.68 11.80
N ALA A 616 11.45 15.71 11.78
CA ALA A 616 11.81 17.09 12.08
C ALA A 616 12.22 17.24 13.56
N CYS A 617 11.39 16.76 14.49
CA CYS A 617 11.60 16.85 15.94
C CYS A 617 12.81 16.05 16.49
N LYS A 618 13.61 15.42 15.61
CA LYS A 618 14.79 14.62 15.97
C LYS A 618 16.09 15.15 15.35
N THR A 619 16.00 16.16 14.49
CA THR A 619 17.13 16.84 13.84
C THR A 619 17.46 18.20 14.46
N ASP A 620 16.49 18.82 15.14
CA ASP A 620 16.74 19.85 16.16
C ASP A 620 17.26 19.20 17.48
#